data_AF-A0A2J6QSJ0-F1
#
_entry.id   AF-A0A2J6QSJ0-F1
#
_cell.length_a   1.000
_cell.length_b   1.000
_cell.length_c   1.000
_cell.angle_alpha   90.00
_cell.angle_beta   90.00
_cell.angle_gamma   90.00
#
_symmetry.space_group_name_H-M   'P 1'
#
loop_
_entity.id
_entity.type
_entity.pdbx_description
1 polymer ?
#
loop_
_entity_poly.entity_id
_entity_poly.type
_entity_poly.pdbx_seq_one_letter_code
_entity_poly.pdbx_strand_id
1 'polypeptide(L)'
;MDETRRITDPDLLTDITTGVSSLSISSDTQPTPTALVLLQPLGNPSTIAPWLPPMTFSRHQHRYLNLQPLGLQWRQAITKAPPIAHLIFDLSLPKPESHEEFQKVYWDSGVPNEGGIAVRMRDVMMLVITLATGTRMRVEGEVKFEVRYGEGEGIRENVIRSLEKQLAALEKEYRKIATVPDEGKIDHEGLEEGKVEEHEIVAAEP
;
A
#
# COMPACT_ATOMS: atom_id res chain seq x y z
N MET A 1 -21.07 -11.92 11.11
CA MET A 1 -20.49 -11.51 9.81
C MET A 1 -19.73 -10.24 10.10
N ASP A 2 -18.40 -10.29 10.09
CA ASP A 2 -17.59 -9.09 10.33
C ASP A 2 -17.80 -8.12 9.17
N GLU A 3 -18.28 -6.92 9.51
CA GLU A 3 -18.59 -5.87 8.56
C GLU A 3 -17.28 -5.36 7.93
N THR A 4 -16.95 -5.78 6.71
CA THR A 4 -15.74 -5.30 6.02
C THR A 4 -16.02 -3.92 5.42
N ARG A 5 -15.25 -2.90 5.82
CA ARG A 5 -15.39 -1.55 5.26
C ARG A 5 -14.81 -1.52 3.85
N ARG A 6 -15.63 -1.27 2.83
CA ARG A 6 -15.22 -1.23 1.42
C ARG A 6 -15.03 0.20 0.95
N ILE A 7 -13.87 0.51 0.38
CA ILE A 7 -13.45 1.86 -0.03
C ILE A 7 -13.10 1.81 -1.51
N THR A 8 -13.91 2.49 -2.31
CA THR A 8 -13.82 2.52 -3.78
C THR A 8 -13.15 3.76 -4.32
N ASP A 9 -13.03 4.80 -3.50
CA ASP A 9 -12.43 6.08 -3.85
C ASP A 9 -11.38 6.45 -2.78
N PRO A 10 -10.14 6.82 -3.18
CA PRO A 10 -9.12 7.30 -2.26
C PRO A 10 -9.60 8.42 -1.32
N ASP A 11 -10.46 9.33 -1.78
CA ASP A 11 -10.90 10.48 -0.98
C ASP A 11 -11.74 10.04 0.25
N LEU A 12 -12.51 8.96 0.12
CA LEU A 12 -13.32 8.38 1.20
C LEU A 12 -12.47 7.78 2.35
N LEU A 13 -11.19 7.50 2.09
CA LEU A 13 -10.26 7.04 3.12
C LEU A 13 -9.85 8.19 4.06
N THR A 14 -9.94 9.44 3.61
CA THR A 14 -9.62 10.61 4.43
C THR A 14 -10.75 10.95 5.41
N ASP A 15 -12.01 10.70 5.04
CA ASP A 15 -13.19 10.89 5.89
C ASP A 15 -13.28 9.91 7.08
N ILE A 16 -12.44 8.86 7.10
CA ILE A 16 -12.30 8.01 8.28
C ILE A 16 -11.87 8.85 9.49
N THR A 17 -11.01 9.86 9.27
CA THR A 17 -10.44 10.69 10.34
C THR A 17 -11.47 11.53 11.10
N THR A 18 -12.58 11.92 10.47
CA THR A 18 -13.61 12.76 11.08
C THR A 18 -14.65 11.96 11.87
N GLY A 19 -14.86 10.69 11.54
CA GLY A 19 -15.83 9.81 12.21
C GLY A 19 -15.33 9.14 13.50
N VAL A 20 -14.02 8.96 13.70
CA VAL A 20 -13.50 8.23 14.88
C VAL A 20 -13.50 9.09 16.16
N SER A 21 -13.67 10.42 16.04
CA SER A 21 -13.69 11.32 17.20
C SER A 21 -15.00 11.25 18.02
N SER A 22 -16.02 10.49 17.60
CA SER A 22 -17.35 10.47 18.26
C SER A 22 -17.79 9.12 18.85
N LEU A 23 -16.99 8.04 18.76
CA LEU A 23 -17.41 6.73 19.25
C LEU A 23 -16.52 6.20 20.39
N SER A 24 -17.06 6.44 21.57
CA SER A 24 -16.86 5.88 22.90
C SER A 24 -16.10 4.55 23.03
N ILE A 25 -15.16 4.56 23.97
CA ILE A 25 -14.88 3.56 25.02
C ILE A 25 -15.73 2.26 24.90
N SER A 26 -15.15 1.22 24.32
CA SER A 26 -15.50 -0.19 24.57
C SER A 26 -14.29 -1.03 24.19
N SER A 27 -13.72 -1.69 25.18
CA SER A 27 -12.61 -2.63 25.06
C SER A 27 -13.01 -3.85 24.19
N ASP A 28 -12.04 -4.41 23.46
CA ASP A 28 -12.07 -5.74 22.82
C ASP A 28 -12.66 -5.91 21.40
N THR A 29 -12.75 -4.86 20.58
CA THR A 29 -13.07 -5.02 19.14
C THR A 29 -11.82 -5.25 18.30
N GLN A 30 -11.70 -6.47 17.75
CA GLN A 30 -10.75 -6.82 16.68
C GLN A 30 -10.80 -5.77 15.55
N PRO A 31 -9.65 -5.35 14.98
CA PRO A 31 -9.63 -4.30 13.96
C PRO A 31 -10.50 -4.68 12.77
N THR A 32 -11.48 -3.83 12.45
CA THR A 32 -12.38 -4.03 11.32
C THR A 32 -11.58 -4.07 10.01
N PRO A 33 -11.70 -5.15 9.21
CA PRO A 33 -10.99 -5.26 7.95
C PRO A 33 -11.40 -4.12 7.00
N THR A 34 -10.41 -3.45 6.40
CA THR A 34 -10.65 -2.40 5.41
C THR A 34 -10.27 -2.88 4.02
N ALA A 35 -11.23 -2.93 3.09
CA ALA A 35 -11.02 -3.32 1.71
C ALA A 35 -10.87 -2.11 0.80
N LEU A 36 -9.71 -1.97 0.17
CA LEU A 36 -9.45 -0.99 -0.88
C LEU A 36 -9.75 -1.61 -2.23
N VAL A 37 -10.77 -1.09 -2.93
CA VAL A 37 -11.12 -1.52 -4.30
C VAL A 37 -10.30 -0.72 -5.28
N LEU A 38 -9.04 -1.15 -5.47
CA LEU A 38 -7.99 -0.31 -6.04
C LEU A 38 -8.31 0.21 -7.44
N LEU A 39 -9.00 -0.60 -8.24
CA LEU A 39 -9.27 -0.32 -9.65
C LEU A 39 -10.66 0.29 -9.90
N GLN A 40 -11.51 0.42 -8.88
CA GLN A 40 -12.85 0.98 -9.05
C GLN A 40 -12.84 2.41 -9.62
N PRO A 41 -11.88 3.30 -9.27
CA PRO A 41 -11.80 4.62 -9.90
C PRO A 41 -11.63 4.55 -11.42
N LEU A 42 -11.09 3.46 -11.98
CA LEU A 42 -10.96 3.26 -13.43
C LEU A 42 -12.32 3.11 -14.15
N GLY A 43 -13.40 2.85 -13.43
CA GLY A 43 -14.73 2.63 -14.00
C GLY A 43 -15.47 3.89 -14.42
N ASN A 44 -15.04 5.07 -13.95
CA ASN A 44 -15.68 6.33 -14.30
C ASN A 44 -14.94 7.00 -15.48
N PRO A 45 -15.62 7.25 -16.63
CA PRO A 45 -15.00 7.82 -17.81
C PRO A 45 -14.44 9.23 -17.58
N SER A 46 -15.03 10.01 -16.67
CA SER A 46 -14.51 11.35 -16.32
C SER A 46 -13.18 11.28 -15.56
N THR A 47 -12.92 10.19 -14.85
CA THR A 47 -11.68 9.95 -14.12
C THR A 47 -10.63 9.19 -14.92
N ILE A 48 -10.99 8.53 -16.04
CA ILE A 48 -10.06 7.73 -16.85
C ILE A 48 -9.17 8.57 -17.77
N ALA A 49 -9.60 9.77 -18.12
CA ALA A 49 -8.91 10.65 -19.06
C ALA A 49 -7.44 10.95 -18.70
N PRO A 50 -7.09 11.23 -17.42
CA PRO A 50 -5.70 11.41 -16.98
C PRO A 50 -4.82 10.15 -17.10
N TRP A 51 -5.42 8.97 -17.21
CA TRP A 51 -4.71 7.68 -17.20
C TRP A 51 -4.54 7.09 -18.61
N LEU A 52 -5.23 7.64 -19.60
CA LEU A 52 -5.14 7.22 -20.99
C LEU A 52 -3.88 7.78 -21.67
N PRO A 53 -3.16 6.98 -22.46
CA PRO A 53 -2.10 7.50 -23.30
C PRO A 53 -2.66 8.47 -24.37
N PRO A 54 -1.84 9.40 -24.89
CA PRO A 54 -2.25 10.28 -25.98
C PRO A 54 -2.83 9.46 -27.14
N MET A 55 -3.94 9.93 -27.71
CA MET A 55 -4.66 9.20 -28.74
C MET A 55 -3.79 9.06 -30.00
N THR A 56 -3.25 7.87 -30.24
CA THR A 56 -2.61 7.52 -31.51
C THR A 56 -3.69 7.01 -32.46
N PHE A 57 -3.64 7.39 -33.74
CA PHE A 57 -4.68 7.12 -34.75
C PHE A 57 -4.90 5.63 -35.11
N SER A 58 -4.36 4.69 -34.33
CA SER A 58 -4.48 3.26 -34.59
C SER A 58 -5.70 2.65 -33.89
N ARG A 59 -6.73 2.31 -34.67
CA ARG A 59 -8.03 1.78 -34.20
C ARG A 59 -7.98 0.37 -33.61
N HIS A 60 -6.83 -0.30 -33.63
CA HIS A 60 -6.65 -1.69 -33.17
C HIS A 60 -5.59 -1.83 -32.07
N GLN A 61 -5.30 -0.76 -31.33
CA GLN A 61 -4.22 -0.78 -30.34
C GLN A 61 -4.75 -1.10 -28.94
N HIS A 62 -4.11 -2.07 -28.27
CA HIS A 62 -4.22 -2.23 -26.83
C HIS A 62 -3.67 -0.98 -26.14
N ARG A 63 -4.54 -0.27 -25.41
CA ARG A 63 -4.18 0.94 -24.67
C ARG A 63 -3.97 0.57 -23.22
N TYR A 64 -2.71 0.60 -22.78
CA TYR A 64 -2.37 0.34 -21.39
C TYR A 64 -2.56 1.60 -20.56
N LEU A 65 -3.31 1.49 -19.46
CA LEU A 65 -3.48 2.58 -18.51
C LEU A 65 -2.20 2.84 -17.73
N ASN A 66 -1.86 4.12 -17.57
CA ASN A 66 -0.81 4.53 -16.64
C ASN A 66 -1.41 4.61 -15.23
N LEU A 67 -1.09 3.64 -14.38
CA LEU A 67 -1.58 3.59 -12.99
C LEU A 67 -0.82 4.50 -12.02
N GLN A 68 0.23 5.21 -12.46
CA GLN A 68 1.01 6.08 -11.57
C GLN A 68 0.16 7.17 -10.87
N PRO A 69 -0.74 7.90 -11.56
CA PRO A 69 -1.56 8.92 -10.91
C PRO A 69 -2.52 8.32 -9.87
N LEU A 70 -3.16 7.19 -10.20
CA LEU A 70 -4.02 6.46 -9.28
C LEU A 70 -3.24 5.96 -8.05
N GLY A 71 -2.03 5.43 -8.28
CA GLY A 71 -1.15 5.01 -7.19
C GLY A 71 -0.70 6.16 -6.30
N LEU A 72 -0.50 7.36 -6.85
CA LEU A 72 -0.24 8.56 -6.07
C LEU A 72 -1.42 8.92 -5.17
N GLN A 73 -2.64 8.92 -5.72
CA GLN A 73 -3.87 9.20 -4.95
C GLN A 73 -4.04 8.23 -3.79
N TRP A 74 -3.94 6.91 -4.04
CA TRP A 74 -4.03 5.91 -2.98
C TRP A 74 -2.94 6.07 -1.91
N ARG A 75 -1.69 6.36 -2.29
CA ARG A 75 -0.60 6.60 -1.31
C ARG A 75 -0.86 7.83 -0.45
N GLN A 76 -1.34 8.91 -1.06
CA GLN A 76 -1.68 10.14 -0.34
C GLN A 76 -2.84 9.91 0.62
N ALA A 77 -3.89 9.22 0.17
CA ALA A 77 -5.03 8.85 0.98
C ALA A 77 -4.63 7.98 2.17
N ILE A 78 -3.87 6.90 1.93
CA ILE A 78 -3.40 6.00 3.00
C ILE A 78 -2.59 6.77 4.01
N THR A 79 -1.60 7.57 3.57
CA THR A 79 -0.73 8.36 4.46
C THR A 79 -1.51 9.30 5.38
N LYS A 80 -2.65 9.84 4.93
CA LYS A 80 -3.50 10.73 5.72
C LYS A 80 -4.44 9.98 6.69
N ALA A 81 -4.81 8.75 6.37
CA ALA A 81 -5.69 7.94 7.20
C ALA A 81 -4.97 7.40 8.46
N PRO A 82 -5.68 7.03 9.54
CA PRO A 82 -5.10 6.34 10.69
C PRO A 82 -4.44 5.01 10.28
N PRO A 83 -3.46 4.48 11.04
CA PRO A 83 -2.87 3.18 10.75
C PRO A 83 -3.92 2.06 10.66
N ILE A 84 -3.90 1.30 9.58
CA ILE A 84 -4.87 0.23 9.30
C ILE A 84 -4.19 -1.13 9.51
N ALA A 85 -4.56 -1.83 10.59
CA ALA A 85 -3.94 -3.12 10.95
C ALA A 85 -4.37 -4.28 10.05
N HIS A 86 -5.57 -4.24 9.46
CA HIS A 86 -6.07 -5.29 8.55
C HIS A 86 -6.56 -4.68 7.24
N LEU A 87 -5.75 -4.84 6.19
CA LEU A 87 -5.99 -4.26 4.88
C LEU A 87 -6.22 -5.34 3.83
N ILE A 88 -7.30 -5.20 3.06
CA ILE A 88 -7.66 -6.09 1.97
C ILE A 88 -7.50 -5.32 0.66
N PHE A 89 -6.72 -5.84 -0.26
CA PHE A 89 -6.58 -5.30 -1.60
C PHE A 89 -7.56 -6.00 -2.54
N ASP A 90 -8.67 -5.34 -2.86
CA ASP A 90 -9.63 -5.83 -3.86
C ASP A 90 -9.20 -5.34 -5.25
N LEU A 91 -8.77 -6.29 -6.08
CA LEU A 91 -8.25 -6.10 -7.42
C LEU A 91 -9.31 -6.30 -8.49
N SER A 92 -10.58 -6.51 -8.14
CA SER A 92 -11.64 -6.71 -9.13
C SER A 92 -11.66 -5.55 -10.13
N LEU A 93 -11.79 -5.88 -11.41
CA LEU A 93 -11.96 -4.86 -12.45
C LEU A 93 -13.22 -4.04 -12.17
N PRO A 94 -13.22 -2.74 -12.54
CA PRO A 94 -14.40 -1.91 -12.37
C PRO A 94 -15.58 -2.55 -13.11
N LYS A 95 -16.76 -2.49 -12.50
CA LYS A 95 -18.01 -2.95 -13.10
C LYS A 95 -18.83 -1.75 -13.57
N PRO A 96 -19.59 -1.89 -14.67
CA PRO A 96 -20.51 -0.84 -15.09
C PRO A 96 -21.53 -0.58 -13.99
N GLU A 97 -21.60 0.66 -13.50
CA GLU A 97 -22.74 1.13 -12.69
C GLU A 97 -23.94 1.47 -13.58
N SER A 98 -23.68 1.83 -14.85
CA SER A 98 -24.68 2.03 -15.91
C SER A 98 -24.14 1.53 -17.26
N HIS A 99 -25.02 1.01 -18.12
CA HIS A 99 -24.67 0.43 -19.42
C HIS A 99 -24.32 1.49 -20.49
N GLU A 100 -24.66 2.76 -20.28
CA GLU A 100 -24.66 3.76 -21.36
C GLU A 100 -23.29 4.43 -21.60
N GLU A 101 -22.39 4.48 -20.60
CA GLU A 101 -21.10 5.20 -20.70
C GLU A 101 -19.89 4.41 -20.17
N PHE A 102 -20.06 3.12 -19.87
CA PHE A 102 -19.00 2.34 -19.25
C PHE A 102 -17.92 1.93 -20.26
N GLN A 103 -16.73 2.51 -20.09
CA GLN A 103 -15.54 2.08 -20.80
C GLN A 103 -14.96 0.84 -20.11
N LYS A 104 -15.19 -0.34 -20.69
CA LYS A 104 -14.70 -1.61 -20.13
C LYS A 104 -13.17 -1.67 -20.09
N VAL A 105 -12.65 -1.90 -18.90
CA VAL A 105 -11.23 -2.13 -18.62
C VAL A 105 -10.98 -3.64 -18.55
N TYR A 106 -9.85 -4.10 -19.07
CA TYR A 106 -9.43 -5.49 -19.09
C TYR A 106 -8.11 -5.67 -18.34
N TRP A 107 -7.83 -6.89 -17.89
CA TRP A 107 -6.46 -7.28 -17.61
C TRP A 107 -5.68 -7.43 -18.93
N ASP A 108 -4.37 -7.18 -18.89
CA ASP A 108 -3.46 -7.34 -20.03
C ASP A 108 -3.51 -8.73 -20.69
N SER A 109 -3.78 -9.77 -19.91
CA SER A 109 -3.99 -11.15 -20.36
C SER A 109 -5.36 -11.44 -20.99
N GLY A 110 -6.35 -10.57 -20.78
CA GLY A 110 -7.75 -10.78 -21.15
C GLY A 110 -8.30 -9.76 -22.14
N VAL A 111 -7.43 -8.92 -22.72
CA VAL A 111 -7.86 -7.90 -23.70
C VAL A 111 -8.23 -8.56 -25.04
N PRO A 112 -9.37 -8.18 -25.66
CA PRO A 112 -9.75 -8.70 -26.99
C PRO A 112 -8.76 -8.33 -28.10
N ASN A 113 -8.76 -9.10 -29.18
CA ASN A 113 -7.89 -8.86 -30.34
C ASN A 113 -8.26 -7.57 -31.08
N GLU A 114 -9.54 -7.18 -31.02
CA GLU A 114 -10.08 -5.98 -31.65
C GLU A 114 -9.55 -4.69 -31.01
N GLY A 115 -8.93 -4.80 -29.83
CA GLY A 115 -8.43 -3.67 -29.06
C GLY A 115 -9.21 -3.49 -27.75
N GLY A 116 -8.66 -2.68 -26.86
CA GLY A 116 -9.27 -2.40 -25.57
C GLY A 116 -8.38 -1.57 -24.66
N ILE A 117 -8.95 -1.13 -23.53
CA ILE A 117 -8.19 -0.48 -22.47
C ILE A 117 -7.82 -1.54 -21.45
N ALA A 118 -6.53 -1.66 -21.17
CA ALA A 118 -6.01 -2.71 -20.32
C ALA A 118 -5.20 -2.15 -19.14
N VAL A 119 -5.27 -2.82 -18.01
CA VAL A 119 -4.34 -2.64 -16.89
C VAL A 119 -3.30 -3.75 -16.92
N ARG A 120 -2.03 -3.37 -16.73
CA ARG A 120 -0.96 -4.35 -16.62
C ARG A 120 -0.94 -4.96 -15.24
N MET A 121 -0.92 -6.29 -15.19
CA MET A 121 -0.86 -7.02 -13.92
C MET A 121 0.30 -6.53 -13.06
N ARG A 122 1.48 -6.40 -13.68
CA ARG A 122 2.71 -5.93 -13.03
C ARG A 122 2.53 -4.58 -12.34
N ASP A 123 1.85 -3.64 -12.98
CA ASP A 123 1.68 -2.28 -12.45
C ASP A 123 0.76 -2.30 -11.22
N VAL A 124 -0.30 -3.13 -11.25
CA VAL A 124 -1.18 -3.35 -10.09
C VAL A 124 -0.44 -4.04 -8.94
N MET A 125 0.36 -5.07 -9.22
CA MET A 125 1.15 -5.76 -8.18
C MET A 125 2.13 -4.79 -7.49
N MET A 126 2.84 -3.96 -8.26
CA MET A 126 3.74 -2.97 -7.68
C MET A 126 2.99 -1.94 -6.83
N LEU A 127 1.79 -1.53 -7.26
CA LEU A 127 0.94 -0.65 -6.46
C LEU A 127 0.58 -1.30 -5.11
N VAL A 128 0.08 -2.53 -5.12
CA VAL A 128 -0.27 -3.27 -3.90
C VAL A 128 0.91 -3.36 -2.94
N ILE A 129 2.08 -3.79 -3.43
CA ILE A 129 3.29 -3.90 -2.60
C ILE A 129 3.69 -2.53 -2.02
N THR A 130 3.64 -1.47 -2.82
CA THR A 130 3.99 -0.12 -2.35
C THR A 130 3.06 0.33 -1.23
N LEU A 131 1.74 0.11 -1.37
CA LEU A 131 0.76 0.47 -0.35
C LEU A 131 0.93 -0.40 0.91
N ALA A 132 1.13 -1.72 0.75
CA ALA A 132 1.33 -2.65 1.86
C ALA A 132 2.58 -2.30 2.67
N THR A 133 3.70 -2.03 2.00
CA THR A 133 4.93 -1.56 2.66
C THR A 133 4.70 -0.27 3.42
N GLY A 134 4.04 0.72 2.80
CA GLY A 134 3.70 1.98 3.46
C GLY A 134 2.83 1.79 4.71
N THR A 135 1.83 0.91 4.65
CA THR A 135 0.99 0.55 5.80
C THR A 135 1.80 -0.15 6.88
N ARG A 136 2.62 -1.14 6.52
CA ARG A 136 3.46 -1.89 7.46
C ARG A 136 4.40 -0.98 8.24
N MET A 137 5.01 0.02 7.59
CA MET A 137 5.88 0.99 8.25
C MET A 137 5.16 1.87 9.28
N ARG A 138 3.83 1.99 9.21
CA ARG A 138 3.02 2.87 10.05
C ARG A 138 2.29 2.15 11.18
N VAL A 139 2.09 0.84 11.05
CA VAL A 139 1.40 0.03 12.07
C VAL A 139 2.42 -0.48 13.08
N GLU A 140 2.26 -0.05 14.33
CA GLU A 140 2.95 -0.64 15.47
C GLU A 140 2.23 -1.95 15.85
N GLY A 141 2.90 -3.08 15.70
CA GLY A 141 2.35 -4.41 15.98
C GLY A 141 2.02 -5.25 14.75
N GLU A 142 1.07 -6.16 14.92
CA GLU A 142 0.65 -7.09 13.87
C GLU A 142 -0.12 -6.37 12.76
N VAL A 143 0.25 -6.66 11.51
CA VAL A 143 -0.50 -6.23 10.33
C VAL A 143 -0.91 -7.47 9.55
N LYS A 144 -2.10 -7.41 8.94
CA LYS A 144 -2.63 -8.45 8.07
C LYS A 144 -3.00 -7.87 6.71
N PHE A 145 -2.57 -8.55 5.66
CA PHE A 145 -2.84 -8.23 4.28
C PHE A 145 -3.58 -9.38 3.60
N GLU A 146 -4.66 -9.06 2.88
CA GLU A 146 -5.38 -10.01 2.06
C GLU A 146 -5.52 -9.49 0.63
N VAL A 147 -5.68 -10.40 -0.33
CA VAL A 147 -5.94 -10.06 -1.73
C VAL A 147 -7.27 -10.68 -2.13
N ARG A 148 -8.15 -9.88 -2.74
CA ARG A 148 -9.40 -10.32 -3.37
C ARG A 148 -9.35 -9.98 -4.85
N TYR A 149 -9.89 -10.87 -5.67
CA TYR A 149 -9.92 -10.67 -7.11
C TYR A 149 -11.09 -11.43 -7.73
N GLY A 150 -11.58 -10.97 -8.88
CA GLY A 150 -12.68 -11.61 -9.58
C GLY A 150 -12.25 -12.91 -10.26
N GLU A 151 -12.96 -13.99 -9.95
CA GLU A 151 -12.78 -15.27 -10.63
C GLU A 151 -13.19 -15.13 -12.10
N GLY A 152 -12.34 -15.62 -13.03
CA GLY A 152 -12.60 -15.51 -14.47
C GLY A 152 -12.24 -14.18 -15.13
N GLU A 153 -11.65 -13.22 -14.40
CA GLU A 153 -11.21 -11.94 -14.99
C GLU A 153 -9.92 -12.05 -15.83
N GLY A 154 -9.31 -13.24 -15.93
CA GLY A 154 -8.08 -13.47 -16.71
C GLY A 154 -6.80 -13.24 -15.91
N ILE A 155 -6.91 -13.03 -14.59
CA ILE A 155 -5.76 -12.96 -13.68
C ILE A 155 -5.10 -14.33 -13.57
N ARG A 156 -3.77 -14.39 -13.70
CA ARG A 156 -3.02 -15.64 -13.56
C ARG A 156 -2.81 -15.96 -12.08
N GLU A 157 -3.28 -17.11 -11.62
CA GLU A 157 -3.20 -17.54 -10.21
C GLU A 157 -1.77 -17.54 -9.65
N ASN A 158 -0.78 -17.91 -10.47
CA ASN A 158 0.62 -17.93 -10.03
C ASN A 158 1.15 -16.53 -9.67
N VAL A 159 0.63 -15.48 -10.33
CA VAL A 159 0.98 -14.09 -10.02
C VAL A 159 0.36 -13.68 -8.69
N ILE A 160 -0.91 -14.01 -8.45
CA ILE A 160 -1.56 -13.74 -7.17
C ILE A 160 -0.86 -14.47 -6.03
N ARG A 161 -0.55 -15.76 -6.21
CA ARG A 161 0.19 -16.53 -5.20
C ARG A 161 1.56 -15.91 -4.90
N SER A 162 2.22 -15.35 -5.90
CA SER A 162 3.49 -14.63 -5.72
C SER A 162 3.30 -13.33 -4.92
N LEU A 163 2.22 -12.60 -5.18
CA LEU A 163 1.86 -11.40 -4.42
C LEU A 163 1.55 -11.75 -2.96
N GLU A 164 0.70 -12.74 -2.71
CA GLU A 164 0.34 -13.19 -1.35
C GLU A 164 1.58 -13.60 -0.55
N LYS A 165 2.55 -14.29 -1.18
CA LYS A 165 3.83 -14.62 -0.53
C LYS A 165 4.63 -13.39 -0.13
N GLN A 166 4.67 -12.36 -0.97
CA GLN A 166 5.36 -11.11 -0.66
C GLN A 166 4.65 -10.35 0.48
N LEU A 167 3.32 -10.30 0.47
CA LEU A 167 2.53 -9.71 1.54
C LEU A 167 2.75 -10.44 2.87
N ALA A 168 2.71 -11.77 2.87
CA ALA A 168 2.98 -12.58 4.06
C ALA A 168 4.42 -12.42 4.59
N ALA A 169 5.37 -12.03 3.75
CA ALA A 169 6.73 -11.69 4.18
C ALA A 169 6.76 -10.34 4.92
N LEU A 170 6.02 -9.34 4.42
CA LEU A 170 5.89 -8.02 5.06
C LEU A 170 5.20 -8.11 6.43
N GLU A 171 4.17 -8.95 6.57
CA GLU A 171 3.51 -9.21 7.87
C GLU A 171 4.49 -9.71 8.94
N LYS A 172 5.44 -10.57 8.53
CA LYS A 172 6.43 -11.19 9.42
C LYS A 172 7.60 -10.28 9.78
N GLU A 173 7.79 -9.17 9.06
CA GLU A 173 8.94 -8.28 9.24
C GLU A 173 9.00 -7.64 10.63
N TYR A 174 7.86 -7.48 11.32
CA TYR A 174 7.81 -7.01 12.72
C TYR A 174 8.55 -7.92 13.70
N ARG A 175 8.49 -9.24 13.51
CA ARG A 175 9.07 -10.20 14.46
C ARG A 175 10.60 -10.15 14.53
N LYS A 176 11.27 -9.60 13.51
CA LYS A 176 12.74 -9.49 13.51
C LYS A 176 13.26 -8.30 14.33
N ILE A 177 12.44 -7.26 14.52
CA ILE A 177 12.86 -6.03 15.20
C ILE A 177 12.65 -6.13 16.73
N ALA A 178 11.69 -6.95 17.16
CA ALA A 178 11.42 -7.21 18.58
C ALA A 178 12.39 -8.22 19.24
N THR A 179 13.25 -8.88 18.45
CA THR A 179 14.30 -9.78 18.94
C THR A 179 15.69 -9.15 18.81
N VAL A 180 15.87 -7.96 19.37
CA VAL A 180 17.20 -7.52 19.81
C VAL A 180 17.31 -7.95 21.28
N PRO A 181 18.18 -8.90 21.65
CA PRO A 181 18.46 -9.17 23.05
C PRO A 181 19.07 -7.92 23.66
N ASP A 182 18.43 -7.40 24.70
CA ASP A 182 18.99 -6.44 25.64
C ASP A 182 20.12 -7.14 26.42
N GLU A 183 21.29 -7.28 25.79
CA GLU A 183 22.52 -7.70 26.46
C GLU A 183 23.47 -6.51 26.55
N GLY A 184 23.45 -5.86 27.72
CA GLY A 184 24.38 -4.77 28.01
C GLY A 184 24.23 -4.08 29.35
N LYS A 185 23.77 -4.78 30.41
CA LYS A 185 24.04 -4.35 31.79
C LYS A 185 25.56 -4.41 32.00
N ILE A 186 26.19 -3.25 32.13
CA ILE A 186 27.53 -3.14 32.70
C ILE A 186 27.36 -2.36 34.00
N ASP A 187 27.12 -3.10 35.08
CA ASP A 187 27.23 -2.60 36.43
C ASP A 187 28.73 -2.65 36.77
N HIS A 188 29.38 -1.50 37.00
CA HIS A 188 30.49 -1.40 37.94
C HIS A 188 30.72 0.06 38.37
N GLU A 189 30.38 0.31 39.63
CA GLU A 189 30.78 1.46 40.42
C GLU A 189 32.32 1.56 40.56
N GLY A 190 32.83 2.80 40.65
CA GLY A 190 33.82 3.15 41.68
C GLY A 190 35.25 3.50 41.25
N LEU A 191 35.54 4.81 41.26
CA LEU A 191 36.75 5.50 41.75
C LEU A 191 38.14 5.16 41.15
N GLU A 192 38.85 6.16 40.60
CA GLU A 192 39.76 7.02 41.38
C GLU A 192 40.32 8.19 40.55
N GLU A 193 40.59 9.29 41.26
CA GLU A 193 41.18 10.54 40.80
C GLU A 193 42.66 10.41 40.42
N GLY A 194 43.12 11.21 39.46
CA GLY A 194 44.54 11.31 39.09
C GLY A 194 44.87 12.60 38.32
N LYS A 195 44.97 13.72 39.06
CA LYS A 195 45.75 14.94 38.75
C LYS A 195 47.23 14.50 38.62
N VAL A 196 48.10 14.89 37.69
CA VAL A 196 48.75 16.16 37.26
C VAL A 196 49.56 15.72 35.99
N GLU A 197 50.01 16.50 35.01
CA GLU A 197 50.92 17.66 35.08
C GLU A 197 51.16 18.18 33.65
N GLU A 198 51.35 19.49 33.55
CA GLU A 198 51.77 20.23 32.36
C GLU A 198 53.10 19.73 31.80
N HIS A 199 53.26 19.73 30.47
CA HIS A 199 54.58 19.98 29.88
C HIS A 199 54.44 20.74 28.55
N GLU A 200 54.72 22.03 28.69
CA GLU A 200 55.21 22.99 27.70
C GLU A 200 56.34 22.40 26.85
N ILE A 201 56.26 22.54 25.52
CA ILE A 201 57.44 22.49 24.64
C ILE A 201 57.32 23.57 23.55
N VAL A 202 58.39 24.33 23.46
CA VAL A 202 58.62 25.59 22.76
C VAL A 202 58.87 25.41 21.25
N ALA A 203 58.64 26.52 20.53
CA ALA A 203 58.80 26.83 19.11
C ALA A 203 60.10 26.39 18.41
N ALA A 204 60.03 26.26 17.07
CA ALA A 204 61.00 26.85 16.13
C ALA A 204 60.44 26.87 14.68
N GLU A 205 60.30 28.07 14.10
CA GLU A 205 60.19 28.33 12.65
C GLU A 205 61.45 27.87 11.90
N PRO A 206 61.34 27.70 10.58
CA PRO A 206 61.99 28.70 9.71
C PRO A 206 61.10 29.26 8.60
#